data_AF-A0A9P6DEW5-F1
#
_entry.id   AF-A0A9P6DEW5-F1
#
_cell.length_a   1.000
_cell.length_b   1.000
_cell.length_c   1.000
_cell.angle_alpha   90.00
_cell.angle_beta   90.00
_cell.angle_gamma   90.00
#
_symmetry.space_group_name_H-M   'P 1'
#
loop_
_entity.id
_entity.type
_entity.pdbx_description
1 polymer ?
#
loop_
_entity_poly.entity_id
_entity_poly.type
_entity_poly.pdbx_seq_one_letter_code
_entity_poly.pdbx_strand_id
1 'polypeptide(L)'
;MSLTDFITRYTDLMEDEDNVNINSDLVNFALTGIDPQTDSRFRINMVNNYHLRFDAGRPNVTCDYDSFIGFTDRIPIKHDLYIYPLPPQHLSTIAQSMHIKLPFHTPTGIEDLDPSQVPNILLGKYNDRHQLRIFFPFLWSSTRDSVKLTSAEAEMLYDDILQPTITTVAPAIAKDWPSSIQAEHFCSRTSRSAFQNTAYILNADLLGPFKHELYRRLQAHESFRHAIFCTHIQGIKASTMHDMSALSADISLTKMLEDFDTNQGLWWVNVSIEIQDGDRAILWRKDAALNLLAYALGTTLDEAGSIARWRKAFEACFPPKGHTTPQSTQTWTHMRYYLDWKILVASLDVRGAEIVQEIIWKEFKDLAWIPAATGDRPWRTDRMQPPWIQLP
;
A
#
# COMPACT_ATOMS: atom_id res chain seq x y z
N MET A 1 -0.63 -24.41 -27.81
CA MET A 1 0.63 -24.32 -28.58
C MET A 1 1.73 -23.84 -27.64
N SER A 2 3.01 -24.10 -27.97
CA SER A 2 4.12 -23.68 -27.11
C SER A 2 4.42 -22.18 -27.22
N LEU A 3 5.14 -21.60 -26.24
CA LEU A 3 5.66 -20.24 -26.34
C LEU A 3 6.66 -20.15 -27.49
N THR A 4 7.44 -21.21 -27.72
CA THR A 4 8.38 -21.34 -28.84
C THR A 4 7.65 -21.20 -30.16
N ASP A 5 6.57 -21.95 -30.39
CA ASP A 5 5.80 -21.88 -31.63
C ASP A 5 5.17 -20.47 -31.85
N PHE A 6 4.79 -19.79 -30.77
CA PHE A 6 4.28 -18.42 -30.85
C PHE A 6 5.38 -17.43 -31.23
N ILE A 7 6.57 -17.56 -30.64
CA ILE A 7 7.74 -16.74 -30.97
C ILE A 7 8.19 -17.01 -32.40
N THR A 8 8.28 -18.27 -32.82
CA THR A 8 8.61 -18.65 -34.20
C THR A 8 7.65 -18.01 -35.17
N ARG A 9 6.33 -18.11 -34.94
CA ARG A 9 5.34 -17.48 -35.81
C ARG A 9 5.41 -15.94 -35.79
N TYR A 10 5.69 -15.35 -34.63
CA TYR A 10 5.90 -13.90 -34.51
C TYR A 10 7.11 -13.46 -35.33
N THR A 11 8.21 -14.20 -35.27
CA THR A 11 9.43 -13.96 -36.07
C THR A 11 9.16 -14.15 -37.56
N ASP A 12 8.45 -15.20 -37.95
CA ASP A 12 8.06 -15.42 -39.36
C ASP A 12 7.26 -14.23 -39.91
N LEU A 13 6.33 -13.67 -39.12
CA LEU A 13 5.55 -12.48 -39.50
C LEU A 13 6.38 -11.19 -39.52
N MET A 14 7.49 -11.13 -38.77
CA MET A 14 8.44 -10.01 -38.84
C MET A 14 9.32 -10.06 -40.09
N GLU A 15 9.66 -11.27 -40.54
CA GLU A 15 10.60 -11.53 -41.64
C GLU A 15 9.89 -11.71 -43.00
N ASP A 16 8.56 -11.68 -43.03
CA ASP A 16 7.73 -11.83 -44.24
C ASP A 16 7.76 -10.56 -45.12
N GLU A 17 8.86 -10.37 -45.87
CA GLU A 17 9.11 -9.20 -46.75
C GLU A 17 8.03 -8.98 -47.82
N ASP A 18 7.24 -10.01 -48.16
CA ASP A 18 6.16 -9.95 -49.14
C ASP A 18 4.82 -9.48 -48.54
N ASN A 19 4.72 -9.34 -47.21
CA ASN A 19 3.51 -8.90 -46.55
C ASN A 19 3.38 -7.36 -46.49
N VAL A 20 2.51 -6.82 -47.34
CA VAL A 20 2.20 -5.38 -47.45
C VAL A 20 1.67 -4.77 -46.14
N ASN A 21 1.16 -5.60 -45.22
CA ASN A 21 0.56 -5.19 -43.94
C ASN A 21 1.36 -5.66 -42.71
N ILE A 22 2.65 -6.00 -42.83
CA ILE A 22 3.52 -6.50 -41.72
C ILE A 22 3.20 -5.83 -40.38
N ASN A 23 3.20 -4.49 -40.32
CA ASN A 23 3.01 -3.78 -39.05
C ASN A 23 1.62 -4.03 -38.42
N SER A 24 0.56 -4.12 -39.21
CA SER A 24 -0.79 -4.39 -38.70
C SER A 24 -0.95 -5.86 -38.30
N ASP A 25 -0.43 -6.76 -39.12
CA ASP A 25 -0.55 -8.21 -38.94
C ASP A 25 0.28 -8.71 -37.76
N LEU A 26 1.50 -8.19 -37.62
CA LEU A 26 2.39 -8.44 -36.49
C LEU A 26 1.81 -7.89 -35.18
N VAL A 27 1.28 -6.67 -35.19
CA VAL A 27 0.68 -6.05 -33.99
C VAL A 27 -0.60 -6.78 -33.60
N ASN A 28 -1.46 -7.14 -34.55
CA ASN A 28 -2.66 -7.91 -34.27
C ASN A 28 -2.32 -9.30 -33.72
N PHE A 29 -1.34 -9.99 -34.31
CA PHE A 29 -0.89 -11.28 -33.81
C PHE A 29 -0.31 -11.17 -32.39
N ALA A 30 0.56 -10.20 -32.13
CA ALA A 30 1.16 -9.97 -30.81
C ALA A 30 0.12 -9.69 -29.71
N LEU A 31 -0.87 -8.86 -30.02
CA LEU A 31 -1.84 -8.39 -29.03
C LEU A 31 -3.01 -9.37 -28.82
N THR A 32 -3.40 -10.10 -29.86
CA THR A 32 -4.62 -10.91 -29.82
C THR A 32 -4.36 -12.42 -29.86
N GLY A 33 -3.17 -12.81 -30.34
CA GLY A 33 -2.81 -14.17 -30.68
C GLY A 33 -3.55 -14.71 -31.91
N ILE A 34 -4.21 -13.86 -32.71
CA ILE A 34 -4.91 -14.31 -33.92
C ILE A 34 -3.96 -14.24 -35.11
N ASP A 35 -3.80 -15.36 -35.81
CA ASP A 35 -3.05 -15.42 -37.05
C ASP A 35 -3.79 -14.69 -38.18
N PRO A 36 -3.19 -13.67 -38.80
CA PRO A 36 -3.83 -12.98 -39.92
C PRO A 36 -3.95 -13.86 -41.17
N GLN A 37 -3.08 -14.86 -41.34
CA GLN A 37 -3.08 -15.73 -42.53
C GLN A 37 -4.00 -16.95 -42.37
N THR A 38 -4.21 -17.43 -41.15
CA THR A 38 -5.01 -18.64 -40.89
C THR A 38 -6.32 -18.39 -40.14
N ASP A 39 -6.56 -17.15 -39.68
CA ASP A 39 -7.68 -16.75 -38.81
C ASP A 39 -7.80 -17.62 -37.55
N SER A 40 -6.70 -18.27 -37.17
CA SER A 40 -6.65 -19.16 -36.03
C SER A 40 -6.17 -18.41 -34.80
N ARG A 41 -6.86 -18.60 -33.68
CA ARG A 41 -6.48 -17.96 -32.41
C ARG A 41 -5.54 -18.86 -31.62
N PHE A 42 -4.29 -18.44 -31.53
CA PHE A 42 -3.31 -19.01 -30.64
C PHE A 42 -3.58 -18.63 -29.19
N ARG A 43 -3.60 -19.66 -28.34
CA ARG A 43 -3.50 -19.52 -26.89
C ARG A 43 -2.18 -20.13 -26.46
N ILE A 44 -1.30 -19.29 -25.92
CA ILE A 44 -0.06 -19.73 -25.28
C ILE A 44 -0.46 -20.40 -23.98
N ASN A 45 -0.30 -21.73 -23.92
CA ASN A 45 -0.45 -22.44 -22.66
C ASN A 45 0.93 -22.51 -21.98
N MET A 46 1.21 -21.54 -21.11
CA MET A 46 2.45 -21.46 -20.34
C MET A 46 2.69 -22.71 -19.48
N VAL A 47 1.63 -23.48 -19.15
CA VAL A 47 1.69 -24.67 -18.30
C VAL A 47 2.25 -25.88 -19.04
N ASN A 48 2.02 -25.99 -20.34
CA ASN A 48 2.44 -27.16 -21.12
C ASN A 48 3.91 -27.10 -21.57
N ASN A 49 4.59 -25.96 -21.42
CA ASN A 49 5.96 -25.77 -21.93
C ASN A 49 7.03 -25.77 -20.85
N TYR A 50 6.64 -25.86 -19.58
CA TYR A 50 7.60 -25.83 -18.48
C TYR A 50 7.25 -26.90 -17.46
N HIS A 51 7.85 -28.08 -17.62
CA HIS A 51 8.25 -28.83 -16.45
C HIS A 51 9.39 -28.02 -15.81
N LEU A 52 9.08 -27.21 -14.80
CA LEU A 52 10.10 -26.62 -13.93
C LEU A 52 10.87 -27.79 -13.29
N ARG A 53 11.98 -28.17 -13.91
CA ARG A 53 13.02 -28.96 -13.26
C ARG A 53 13.96 -27.93 -12.66
N PHE A 54 13.96 -27.82 -11.34
CA PHE A 54 14.91 -26.98 -10.65
C PHE A 54 16.31 -27.53 -10.91
N ASP A 55 17.18 -26.74 -11.54
CA ASP A 55 18.52 -27.19 -11.93
C ASP A 55 19.34 -27.61 -10.70
N ALA A 56 19.08 -27.01 -9.54
CA ALA A 56 19.73 -27.29 -8.26
C ALA A 56 18.93 -28.21 -7.31
N GLY A 57 17.78 -28.76 -7.74
CA GLY A 57 16.92 -29.60 -6.91
C GLY A 57 16.06 -28.84 -5.87
N ARG A 58 16.39 -27.60 -5.52
CA ARG A 58 15.53 -26.66 -4.78
C ARG A 58 15.77 -25.21 -5.24
N PRO A 59 14.71 -24.40 -5.39
CA PRO A 59 14.87 -22.98 -5.67
C PRO A 59 15.44 -22.22 -4.45
N ASN A 60 16.22 -21.18 -4.72
CA ASN A 60 16.66 -20.21 -3.74
C ASN A 60 15.48 -19.29 -3.35
N VAL A 61 15.37 -18.96 -2.08
CA VAL A 61 14.31 -18.07 -1.56
C VAL A 61 14.98 -16.94 -0.79
N THR A 62 14.67 -15.72 -1.19
CA THR A 62 15.16 -14.50 -0.55
C THR A 62 14.01 -13.60 -0.16
N CYS A 63 14.22 -12.81 0.89
CA CYS A 63 13.32 -11.77 1.34
C CYS A 63 13.92 -10.39 1.09
N ASP A 64 13.06 -9.38 0.96
CA ASP A 64 13.46 -7.97 0.97
C ASP A 64 12.39 -7.14 1.70
N TYR A 65 12.81 -6.08 2.38
CA TYR A 65 11.90 -5.13 3.01
C TYR A 65 11.66 -3.96 2.04
N ASP A 66 10.56 -4.04 1.29
CA ASP A 66 10.29 -3.15 0.16
C ASP A 66 9.90 -1.73 0.58
N SER A 67 9.15 -1.62 1.68
CA SER A 67 8.61 -0.37 2.18
C SER A 67 8.36 -0.43 3.67
N PHE A 68 8.48 0.74 4.30
CA PHE A 68 8.28 0.91 5.73
C PHE A 68 7.35 2.09 5.96
N ILE A 69 6.41 1.91 6.88
CA ILE A 69 5.51 2.96 7.33
C ILE A 69 5.39 2.96 8.84
N GLY A 70 5.45 4.16 9.42
CA GLY A 70 5.39 4.37 10.85
C GLY A 70 4.51 5.53 11.22
N PHE A 71 3.72 5.38 12.29
CA PHE A 71 2.90 6.44 12.86
C PHE A 71 3.29 6.69 14.31
N THR A 72 3.57 7.95 14.62
CA THR A 72 4.20 8.39 15.87
C THR A 72 3.65 9.75 16.28
N ASP A 73 3.64 10.06 17.58
CA ASP A 73 3.25 11.38 18.08
C ASP A 73 4.37 12.43 17.94
N ARG A 74 5.60 11.98 17.66
CA ARG A 74 6.81 12.79 17.49
C ARG A 74 7.59 12.33 16.27
N ILE A 75 8.37 13.23 15.66
CA ILE A 75 9.21 12.88 14.52
C ILE A 75 10.27 11.84 14.95
N PRO A 76 10.32 10.65 14.33
CA PRO A 76 11.22 9.58 14.75
C PRO A 76 12.62 9.66 14.11
N ILE A 77 12.82 10.52 13.11
CA ILE A 77 14.04 10.61 12.29
C ILE A 77 15.26 11.08 13.11
N LYS A 78 16.44 10.51 12.88
CA LYS A 78 17.70 10.88 13.56
C LYS A 78 18.65 11.77 12.73
N HIS A 79 18.41 11.91 11.44
CA HIS A 79 19.28 12.64 10.49
C HIS A 79 18.68 13.97 10.03
N ASP A 80 19.45 14.69 9.22
CA ASP A 80 19.05 15.92 8.57
C ASP A 80 17.68 15.80 7.88
N LEU A 81 16.85 16.82 8.10
CA LEU A 81 15.48 16.89 7.60
C LEU A 81 15.35 18.05 6.62
N TYR A 82 14.90 17.76 5.40
CA TYR A 82 14.53 18.77 4.41
C TYR A 82 13.06 19.13 4.62
N ILE A 83 12.81 20.32 5.15
CA ILE A 83 11.46 20.81 5.46
C ILE A 83 10.96 21.69 4.32
N TYR A 84 9.70 21.49 3.93
CA TYR A 84 9.03 22.33 2.95
C TYR A 84 8.07 23.30 3.64
N PRO A 85 8.30 24.62 3.57
CA PRO A 85 7.31 25.64 3.91
C PRO A 85 6.00 25.45 3.15
N LEU A 86 6.12 25.22 1.83
CA LEU A 86 5.03 24.85 0.93
C LEU A 86 5.40 23.54 0.22
N PRO A 87 4.76 22.42 0.57
CA PRO A 87 5.06 21.16 -0.09
C PRO A 87 4.55 21.15 -1.54
N PRO A 88 5.23 20.41 -2.43
CA PRO A 88 4.78 20.26 -3.81
C PRO A 88 3.38 19.67 -3.92
N GLN A 89 2.53 20.25 -4.77
CA GLN A 89 1.13 19.83 -4.95
C GLN A 89 0.94 18.35 -5.31
N HIS A 90 1.91 17.74 -6.00
CA HIS A 90 1.84 16.33 -6.41
C HIS A 90 2.23 15.34 -5.29
N LEU A 91 2.87 15.80 -4.22
CA LEU A 91 3.30 14.96 -3.09
C LEU A 91 2.60 15.34 -1.77
N SER A 92 1.77 16.38 -1.77
CA SER A 92 1.35 17.04 -0.53
C SER A 92 0.41 16.19 0.33
N THR A 93 -0.49 15.40 -0.25
CA THR A 93 -1.56 14.75 0.53
C THR A 93 -1.79 13.29 0.12
N ILE A 94 -1.87 12.40 1.11
CA ILE A 94 -2.35 11.02 0.94
C ILE A 94 -3.88 11.05 0.95
N ALA A 95 -4.48 10.66 -0.17
CA ALA A 95 -5.93 10.51 -0.32
C ALA A 95 -6.35 9.08 -0.69
N GLN A 96 -5.39 8.21 -0.99
CA GLN A 96 -5.64 6.79 -1.27
C GLN A 96 -5.57 5.99 0.02
N SER A 97 -6.51 5.05 0.18
CA SER A 97 -6.59 4.18 1.35
C SER A 97 -5.27 3.46 1.56
N MET A 98 -4.81 3.49 2.81
CA MET A 98 -3.61 2.79 3.25
C MET A 98 -3.93 1.38 3.74
N HIS A 99 -5.22 1.04 3.88
CA HIS A 99 -5.70 -0.23 4.43
C HIS A 99 -5.19 -0.50 5.85
N ILE A 100 -4.85 0.56 6.58
CA ILE A 100 -4.43 0.55 7.99
C ILE A 100 -5.42 1.42 8.76
N LYS A 101 -5.88 0.95 9.92
CA LYS A 101 -6.74 1.71 10.83
C LYS A 101 -5.94 2.16 12.05
N LEU A 102 -6.06 3.43 12.40
CA LEU A 102 -5.40 4.03 13.56
C LEU A 102 -6.41 4.72 14.46
N PRO A 103 -6.24 4.65 15.79
CA PRO A 103 -7.08 5.35 16.74
C PRO A 103 -6.70 6.83 16.78
N PHE A 104 -7.45 7.66 16.07
CA PHE A 104 -7.20 9.10 16.01
C PHE A 104 -8.06 9.87 17.00
N HIS A 105 -7.46 10.85 17.68
CA HIS A 105 -8.18 11.78 18.56
C HIS A 105 -8.82 12.92 17.73
N THR A 106 -10.09 12.78 17.40
CA THR A 106 -10.90 13.75 16.65
C THR A 106 -11.63 14.72 17.60
N PRO A 107 -12.30 15.77 17.10
CA PRO A 107 -13.12 16.65 17.94
C PRO A 107 -14.28 15.93 18.63
N THR A 108 -14.74 14.81 18.06
CA THR A 108 -15.87 13.99 18.52
C THR A 108 -15.48 12.86 19.45
N GLY A 109 -14.20 12.48 19.51
CA GLY A 109 -13.72 11.41 20.37
C GLY A 109 -12.49 10.69 19.80
N ILE A 110 -12.34 9.42 20.13
CA ILE A 110 -11.34 8.55 19.48
C ILE A 110 -12.05 7.76 18.38
N GLU A 111 -11.52 7.80 17.17
CA GLU A 111 -12.10 7.13 16.00
C GLU A 111 -11.04 6.33 15.23
N ASP A 112 -11.40 5.10 14.85
CA ASP A 112 -10.55 4.21 14.04
C ASP A 112 -10.69 4.54 12.55
N LEU A 113 -9.81 5.43 12.06
CA LEU A 113 -9.85 5.92 10.69
C LEU A 113 -8.69 5.38 9.86
N ASP A 114 -8.92 5.27 8.55
CA ASP A 114 -7.79 5.11 7.63
C ASP A 114 -7.09 6.47 7.53
N PRO A 115 -5.75 6.55 7.63
CA PRO A 115 -5.03 7.82 7.50
C PRO A 115 -5.43 8.61 6.26
N SER A 116 -5.79 7.93 5.15
CA SER A 116 -6.26 8.58 3.92
C SER A 116 -7.55 9.39 4.06
N GLN A 117 -8.24 9.29 5.21
CA GLN A 117 -9.46 10.02 5.54
C GLN A 117 -9.17 11.26 6.39
N VAL A 118 -7.97 11.37 6.97
CA VAL A 118 -7.59 12.43 7.90
C VAL A 118 -6.82 13.53 7.16
N PRO A 119 -7.11 14.82 7.42
CA PRO A 119 -6.36 15.90 6.81
C PRO A 119 -4.86 15.77 7.03
N ASN A 120 -4.06 15.88 5.97
CA ASN A 120 -2.62 15.65 6.07
C ASN A 120 -1.80 16.45 5.06
N ILE A 121 -0.53 16.65 5.42
CA ILE A 121 0.43 17.39 4.63
C ILE A 121 1.82 16.73 4.69
N LEU A 122 2.57 16.82 3.60
CA LEU A 122 4.00 16.53 3.59
C LEU A 122 4.75 17.65 4.31
N LEU A 123 5.40 17.34 5.42
CA LEU A 123 6.27 18.28 6.12
C LEU A 123 7.65 18.34 5.48
N GLY A 124 8.18 17.18 5.12
CA GLY A 124 9.57 17.08 4.71
C GLY A 124 9.96 15.75 4.09
N LYS A 125 11.20 15.70 3.66
CA LYS A 125 11.89 14.49 3.22
C LYS A 125 13.22 14.39 3.94
N TYR A 126 13.76 13.18 4.01
CA TYR A 126 15.14 12.94 4.39
C TYR A 126 15.63 11.84 3.46
N ASN A 127 16.71 12.07 2.72
CA ASN A 127 17.09 11.23 1.58
C ASN A 127 16.01 11.21 0.45
N ASP A 128 16.29 10.50 -0.65
CA ASP A 128 15.47 10.57 -1.88
C ASP A 128 14.11 9.86 -1.77
N ARG A 129 14.02 8.82 -0.93
CA ARG A 129 12.87 7.89 -0.88
C ARG A 129 12.02 7.98 0.38
N HIS A 130 12.36 8.88 1.30
CA HIS A 130 11.66 8.97 2.57
C HIS A 130 10.88 10.26 2.72
N GLN A 131 9.66 10.12 3.21
CA GLN A 131 8.71 11.20 3.37
C GLN A 131 8.26 11.26 4.83
N LEU A 132 8.26 12.47 5.37
CA LEU A 132 7.67 12.78 6.67
C LEU A 132 6.41 13.58 6.46
N ARG A 133 5.28 13.06 6.94
CA ARG A 133 3.97 13.69 6.87
C ARG A 133 3.43 13.98 8.25
N ILE A 134 2.55 14.97 8.32
CA ILE A 134 1.77 15.27 9.51
C ILE A 134 0.30 15.07 9.16
N PHE A 135 -0.39 14.34 10.03
CA PHE A 135 -1.83 14.15 10.02
C PHE A 135 -2.46 15.02 11.11
N PHE A 136 -3.62 15.59 10.83
CA PHE A 136 -4.34 16.52 11.71
C PHE A 136 -5.74 15.97 12.05
N PRO A 137 -5.83 15.02 12.98
CA PRO A 137 -7.11 14.43 13.42
C PRO A 137 -8.14 15.46 13.88
N PHE A 138 -7.70 16.54 14.52
CA PHE A 138 -8.59 17.56 15.05
C PHE A 138 -9.25 18.44 13.98
N LEU A 139 -8.78 18.37 12.73
CA LEU A 139 -9.43 18.98 11.56
C LEU A 139 -10.43 18.04 10.87
N TRP A 140 -10.49 16.79 11.29
CA TRP A 140 -11.37 15.80 10.68
C TRP A 140 -12.83 16.03 11.10
N SER A 141 -13.73 15.88 10.14
CA SER A 141 -15.16 15.72 10.39
C SER A 141 -15.77 14.82 9.31
N SER A 142 -16.87 14.14 9.64
CA SER A 142 -17.62 13.32 8.67
C SER A 142 -18.22 14.13 7.51
N THR A 143 -18.31 15.45 7.66
CA THR A 143 -18.85 16.39 6.66
C THR A 143 -17.77 17.09 5.84
N ARG A 144 -16.48 16.83 6.10
CA ARG A 144 -15.38 17.47 5.38
C ARG A 144 -15.18 16.80 4.02
N ASP A 145 -15.23 17.62 2.96
CA ASP A 145 -15.17 17.13 1.58
C ASP A 145 -13.77 16.72 1.08
N SER A 146 -12.70 17.14 1.78
CA SER A 146 -11.33 16.98 1.31
C SER A 146 -10.34 16.74 2.44
N VAL A 147 -9.40 15.82 2.23
CA VAL A 147 -8.28 15.57 3.15
C VAL A 147 -7.09 16.53 2.94
N LYS A 148 -7.18 17.43 1.97
CA LYS A 148 -6.20 18.50 1.81
C LYS A 148 -6.46 19.59 2.83
N LEU A 149 -5.41 20.22 3.34
CA LEU A 149 -5.54 21.48 4.06
C LEU A 149 -6.09 22.56 3.11
N THR A 150 -6.99 23.38 3.63
CA THR A 150 -7.40 24.62 2.98
C THR A 150 -6.25 25.63 3.02
N SER A 151 -6.32 26.68 2.19
CA SER A 151 -5.29 27.73 2.19
C SER A 151 -5.13 28.40 3.56
N ALA A 152 -6.25 28.64 4.26
CA ALA A 152 -6.22 29.22 5.61
C ALA A 152 -5.58 28.27 6.64
N GLU A 153 -5.87 26.97 6.56
CA GLU A 153 -5.24 25.97 7.43
C GLU A 153 -3.73 25.85 7.15
N ALA A 154 -3.31 25.89 5.89
CA ALA A 154 -1.89 25.87 5.53
C ALA A 154 -1.16 27.14 6.01
N GLU A 155 -1.82 28.30 5.92
CA GLU A 155 -1.32 29.57 6.45
C GLU A 155 -1.14 29.52 7.97
N MET A 156 -2.15 29.08 8.72
CA MET A 156 -2.05 28.91 10.19
C MET A 156 -0.94 27.92 10.56
N LEU A 157 -0.84 26.77 9.88
CA LEU A 157 0.21 25.79 10.15
C LEU A 157 1.62 26.38 9.96
N TYR A 158 1.80 27.23 8.95
CA TYR A 158 3.11 27.82 8.70
C TYR A 158 3.39 29.02 9.61
N ASP A 159 2.51 30.02 9.62
CA ASP A 159 2.72 31.30 10.30
C ASP A 159 2.66 31.14 11.83
N ASP A 160 1.80 30.28 12.37
CA ASP A 160 1.62 30.14 13.83
C ASP A 160 2.49 29.04 14.44
N ILE A 161 2.84 28.01 13.65
CA ILE A 161 3.57 26.84 14.13
C ILE A 161 4.96 26.75 13.51
N LEU A 162 5.09 26.55 12.20
CA LEU A 162 6.38 26.16 11.60
C LEU A 162 7.41 27.29 11.64
N GLN A 163 7.07 28.48 11.14
CA GLN A 163 7.98 29.63 11.13
C GLN A 163 8.41 30.02 12.55
N PRO A 164 7.51 30.10 13.54
CA PRO A 164 7.92 30.41 14.91
C PRO A 164 8.77 29.32 15.55
N THR A 165 8.54 28.05 15.19
CA THR A 165 9.41 26.92 15.61
C THR A 165 10.84 27.14 15.12
N ILE A 166 11.00 27.42 13.82
CA ILE A 166 12.32 27.63 13.21
C ILE A 166 12.99 28.88 13.76
N THR A 167 12.25 29.97 13.94
CA THR A 167 12.78 31.22 14.55
C THR A 167 13.30 30.97 15.96
N THR A 168 12.63 30.12 16.73
CA THR A 168 13.02 29.79 18.10
C THR A 168 14.27 28.89 18.13
N VAL A 169 14.30 27.87 17.28
CA VAL A 169 15.32 26.81 17.34
C VAL A 169 16.57 27.14 16.52
N ALA A 170 16.39 27.79 15.39
CA ALA A 170 17.42 28.03 14.39
C ALA A 170 17.39 29.49 13.90
N PRO A 171 17.56 30.50 14.77
CA PRO A 171 17.40 31.91 14.41
C PRO A 171 18.37 32.38 13.31
N ALA A 172 19.51 31.71 13.16
CA ALA A 172 20.46 31.99 12.07
C ALA A 172 19.89 31.57 10.71
N ILE A 173 19.25 30.40 10.63
CA ILE A 173 18.65 29.85 9.40
C ILE A 173 17.31 30.53 9.10
N ALA A 174 16.56 30.92 10.15
CA ALA A 174 15.27 31.60 10.04
C ALA A 174 15.31 32.89 9.21
N LYS A 175 16.48 33.53 9.08
CA LYS A 175 16.66 34.74 8.24
C LYS A 175 16.48 34.46 6.75
N ASP A 176 16.83 33.25 6.32
CA ASP A 176 16.71 32.80 4.94
C ASP A 176 15.37 32.12 4.68
N TRP A 177 14.55 31.91 5.74
CA TRP A 177 13.21 31.36 5.61
C TRP A 177 12.18 32.43 5.23
N PRO A 178 11.11 32.05 4.52
CA PRO A 178 10.01 32.96 4.21
C PRO A 178 9.36 33.49 5.48
N SER A 179 9.11 34.79 5.54
CA SER A 179 8.46 35.40 6.71
C SER A 179 7.00 35.02 6.86
N SER A 180 6.34 34.59 5.77
CA SER A 180 4.99 34.03 5.78
C SER A 180 4.77 33.06 4.63
N ILE A 181 3.68 32.29 4.68
CA ILE A 181 3.29 31.40 3.58
C ILE A 181 3.05 32.16 2.27
N GLN A 182 2.54 33.39 2.38
CA GLN A 182 2.26 34.26 1.23
C GLN A 182 3.57 34.74 0.58
N ALA A 183 4.60 35.01 1.39
CA ALA A 183 5.93 35.34 0.89
C ALA A 183 6.54 34.16 0.11
N GLU A 184 6.41 32.93 0.60
CA GLU A 184 6.85 31.73 -0.14
C GLU A 184 6.04 31.51 -1.42
N HIS A 185 4.72 31.76 -1.40
CA HIS A 185 3.91 31.73 -2.62
C HIS A 185 4.36 32.76 -3.66
N PHE A 186 4.86 33.92 -3.24
CA PHE A 186 5.43 34.91 -4.14
C PHE A 186 6.78 34.45 -4.71
N CYS A 187 7.68 33.94 -3.85
CA CYS A 187 9.01 33.46 -4.23
C CYS A 187 8.98 32.22 -5.14
N SER A 188 8.01 31.33 -4.95
CA SER A 188 7.88 30.08 -5.72
C SER A 188 7.33 30.26 -7.14
N ARG A 189 6.81 31.46 -7.50
CA ARG A 189 6.29 31.73 -8.84
C ARG A 189 7.41 32.06 -9.82
N THR A 190 7.74 31.12 -10.71
CA THR A 190 8.65 31.39 -11.84
C THR A 190 7.92 32.04 -13.02
N SER A 191 8.68 32.71 -13.89
CA SER A 191 8.18 33.41 -15.10
C SER A 191 7.46 32.53 -16.13
N ARG A 192 7.48 31.20 -15.95
CA ARG A 192 6.86 30.19 -16.81
C ARG A 192 5.71 29.42 -16.13
N SER A 193 5.09 30.00 -15.11
CA SER A 193 3.94 29.43 -14.37
C SER A 193 4.19 28.05 -13.74
N ALA A 194 5.45 27.70 -13.46
CA ALA A 194 5.81 26.51 -12.68
C ALA A 194 6.19 26.94 -11.26
N PHE A 195 5.68 26.23 -10.25
CA PHE A 195 6.05 26.45 -8.85
C PHE A 195 7.38 25.72 -8.55
N GLN A 196 8.43 26.46 -8.19
CA GLN A 196 9.61 25.89 -7.55
C GLN A 196 9.40 25.93 -6.04
N ASN A 197 9.23 24.76 -5.41
CA ASN A 197 9.12 24.66 -3.95
C ASN A 197 10.53 24.51 -3.37
N THR A 198 10.91 25.39 -2.47
CA THR A 198 12.24 25.36 -1.85
C THR A 198 12.19 24.49 -0.59
N ALA A 199 13.11 23.53 -0.48
CA ALA A 199 13.30 22.75 0.73
C ALA A 199 14.42 23.38 1.56
N TYR A 200 14.23 23.47 2.87
CA TYR A 200 15.21 24.01 3.80
C TYR A 200 15.78 22.88 4.66
N ILE A 201 17.09 22.84 4.80
CA ILE A 201 17.79 21.79 5.55
C ILE A 201 17.84 22.16 7.02
N LEU A 202 17.34 21.28 7.87
CA LEU A 202 17.55 21.29 9.31
C LEU A 202 18.52 20.17 9.66
N ASN A 203 19.70 20.51 10.18
CA ASN A 203 20.71 19.52 10.53
C ASN A 203 20.31 18.70 11.78
N ALA A 204 20.90 17.51 11.91
CA ALA A 204 20.64 16.58 13.01
C ALA A 204 20.78 17.24 14.41
N ASP A 205 21.75 18.15 14.59
CA ASP A 205 21.98 18.83 15.88
C ASP A 205 20.79 19.73 16.30
N LEU A 206 20.13 20.37 15.34
CA LEU A 206 18.96 21.23 15.61
C LEU A 206 17.65 20.44 15.62
N LEU A 207 17.67 19.19 15.17
CA LEU A 207 16.48 18.36 15.06
C LEU A 207 15.86 18.05 16.43
N GLY A 208 16.67 17.76 17.46
CA GLY A 208 16.17 17.51 18.82
C GLY A 208 15.33 18.67 19.37
N PRO A 209 15.89 19.90 19.44
CA PRO A 209 15.14 21.10 19.83
C PRO A 209 13.93 21.39 18.93
N PHE A 210 14.06 21.20 17.62
CA PHE A 210 12.96 21.38 16.66
C PHE A 210 11.79 20.43 16.94
N LYS A 211 12.05 19.14 17.15
CA LYS A 211 11.03 18.15 17.51
C LYS A 211 10.24 18.57 18.75
N HIS A 212 10.96 19.03 19.77
CA HIS A 212 10.36 19.44 21.03
C HIS A 212 9.47 20.67 20.85
N GLU A 213 9.98 21.71 20.21
CA GLU A 213 9.26 22.98 20.03
C GLU A 213 8.07 22.84 19.07
N LEU A 214 8.24 22.09 17.97
CA LEU A 214 7.16 21.80 17.03
C LEU A 214 6.02 21.05 17.74
N TYR A 215 6.36 19.99 18.48
CA TYR A 215 5.38 19.22 19.25
C TYR A 215 4.64 20.12 20.26
N ARG A 216 5.36 20.94 21.03
CA ARG A 216 4.78 21.86 22.01
C ARG A 216 3.77 22.81 21.36
N ARG A 217 4.10 23.39 20.21
CA ARG A 217 3.22 24.31 19.47
C ARG A 217 2.01 23.61 18.88
N LEU A 218 2.18 22.43 18.28
CA LEU A 218 1.07 21.62 17.77
C LEU A 218 0.08 21.29 18.89
N GLN A 219 0.55 20.83 20.05
CA GLN A 219 -0.33 20.50 21.18
C GLN A 219 -1.04 21.71 21.78
N ALA A 220 -0.42 22.90 21.72
CA ALA A 220 -1.02 24.14 22.21
C ALA A 220 -2.03 24.76 21.23
N HIS A 221 -1.98 24.40 19.94
CA HIS A 221 -2.83 24.97 18.93
C HIS A 221 -4.22 24.31 18.91
N GLU A 222 -5.28 25.10 18.82
CA GLU A 222 -6.65 24.60 18.91
C GLU A 222 -7.01 23.58 17.82
N SER A 223 -6.58 23.85 16.57
CA SER A 223 -6.88 23.03 15.39
C SER A 223 -5.90 21.89 15.11
N PHE A 224 -4.68 21.94 15.66
CA PHE A 224 -3.59 21.04 15.28
C PHE A 224 -3.07 20.16 16.43
N ARG A 225 -3.71 20.24 17.60
CA ARG A 225 -3.46 19.32 18.71
C ARG A 225 -3.69 17.87 18.31
N HIS A 226 -3.01 16.95 19.00
CA HIS A 226 -3.02 15.52 18.66
C HIS A 226 -2.59 15.19 17.23
N ALA A 227 -1.79 16.06 16.60
CA ALA A 227 -1.16 15.74 15.32
C ALA A 227 -0.30 14.48 15.42
N ILE A 228 -0.30 13.69 14.34
CA ILE A 228 0.45 12.43 14.23
C ILE A 228 1.43 12.55 13.07
N PHE A 229 2.67 12.14 13.29
CA PHE A 229 3.71 12.05 12.28
C PHE A 229 3.70 10.68 11.63
N CYS A 230 3.76 10.68 10.30
CA CYS A 230 3.87 9.47 9.50
C CYS A 230 5.21 9.49 8.76
N THR A 231 6.03 8.48 9.03
CA THR A 231 7.24 8.20 8.26
C THR A 231 6.89 7.18 7.19
N HIS A 232 7.16 7.51 5.94
CA HIS A 232 6.85 6.63 4.81
C HIS A 232 8.07 6.49 3.91
N ILE A 233 8.50 5.25 3.75
CA ILE A 233 9.61 4.83 2.92
C ILE A 233 9.05 3.99 1.78
N GLN A 234 9.28 4.40 0.54
CA GLN A 234 8.83 3.66 -0.63
C GLN A 234 9.99 3.19 -1.49
N GLY A 235 9.92 1.92 -1.87
CA GLY A 235 10.66 1.37 -3.00
C GLY A 235 12.15 1.22 -2.73
N ILE A 236 12.58 0.82 -1.53
CA ILE A 236 14.00 0.50 -1.28
C ILE A 236 14.32 -0.93 -1.73
N LYS A 237 14.11 -1.20 -3.01
CA LYS A 237 14.38 -2.52 -3.60
C LYS A 237 15.85 -2.90 -3.51
N ALA A 238 16.09 -4.17 -3.19
CA ALA A 238 17.38 -4.87 -3.13
C ALA A 238 18.37 -4.35 -2.06
N SER A 239 18.00 -3.36 -1.25
CA SER A 239 18.89 -2.80 -0.22
C SER A 239 18.94 -3.63 1.06
N THR A 240 17.89 -4.41 1.28
CA THR A 240 17.66 -5.24 2.45
C THR A 240 17.46 -6.69 2.04
N MET A 241 17.95 -7.09 0.87
CA MET A 241 17.82 -8.46 0.40
C MET A 241 18.58 -9.41 1.33
N HIS A 242 17.91 -10.45 1.82
CA HIS A 242 18.46 -11.42 2.76
C HIS A 242 17.88 -12.82 2.53
N ASP A 243 18.53 -13.83 3.10
CA ASP A 243 17.97 -15.18 3.18
C ASP A 243 16.82 -15.28 4.20
N MET A 244 16.09 -16.40 4.21
CA MET A 244 14.94 -16.61 5.11
C MET A 244 15.31 -16.82 6.59
N SER A 245 16.58 -16.73 6.99
CA SER A 245 16.96 -16.96 8.38
C SER A 245 16.58 -15.77 9.27
N ALA A 246 16.18 -16.08 10.50
CA ALA A 246 15.82 -15.06 11.50
C ALA A 246 16.97 -14.08 11.76
N LEU A 247 18.23 -14.55 11.74
CA LEU A 247 19.40 -13.69 11.95
C LEU A 247 19.58 -12.68 10.82
N SER A 248 19.51 -13.14 9.56
CA SER A 248 19.65 -12.25 8.40
C SER A 248 18.48 -11.27 8.31
N ALA A 249 17.27 -11.71 8.68
CA ALA A 249 16.09 -10.84 8.81
C ALA A 249 16.30 -9.75 9.87
N ASP A 250 16.74 -10.10 11.08
CA ASP A 250 16.99 -9.15 12.16
C ASP A 250 18.07 -8.12 11.78
N ILE A 251 19.16 -8.56 11.13
CA ILE A 251 20.23 -7.65 10.66
C ILE A 251 19.69 -6.67 9.62
N SER A 252 18.97 -7.18 8.61
CA SER A 252 18.39 -6.35 7.54
C SER A 252 17.35 -5.37 8.08
N LEU A 253 16.52 -5.81 9.03
CA LEU A 253 15.50 -4.97 9.65
C LEU A 253 16.16 -3.90 10.53
N THR A 254 17.15 -4.27 11.33
CA THR A 254 17.90 -3.31 12.17
C THR A 254 18.54 -2.23 11.31
N LYS A 255 19.15 -2.62 10.18
CA LYS A 255 19.73 -1.68 9.21
C LYS A 255 18.66 -0.77 8.59
N MET A 256 17.51 -1.31 8.19
CA MET A 256 16.40 -0.50 7.68
C MET A 256 15.92 0.54 8.71
N LEU A 257 15.94 0.17 9.99
CA LEU A 257 15.41 0.98 11.08
C LEU A 257 16.44 1.90 11.74
N GLU A 258 17.70 1.86 11.35
CA GLU A 258 18.81 2.53 12.06
C GLU A 258 18.60 4.05 12.20
N ASP A 259 17.99 4.65 11.18
CA ASP A 259 17.69 6.08 11.05
C ASP A 259 16.49 6.54 11.90
N PHE A 260 15.77 5.62 12.54
CA PHE A 260 14.53 5.90 13.27
C PHE A 260 14.63 5.57 14.76
N ASP A 261 14.01 6.40 15.57
CA ASP A 261 13.58 6.02 16.91
C ASP A 261 12.26 5.25 16.80
N THR A 262 12.36 3.92 16.85
CA THR A 262 11.21 2.99 16.73
C THR A 262 10.65 2.57 18.08
N ASN A 263 11.15 3.13 19.19
CA ASN A 263 10.72 2.75 20.55
C ASN A 263 9.27 3.13 20.86
N GLN A 264 8.68 4.03 20.07
CA GLN A 264 7.31 4.50 20.23
C GLN A 264 6.60 4.51 18.87
N GLY A 265 5.29 4.34 18.90
CA GLY A 265 4.44 4.35 17.72
C GLY A 265 4.06 2.97 17.19
N LEU A 266 3.45 2.98 16.02
CA LEU A 266 3.00 1.79 15.32
C LEU A 266 3.70 1.71 13.97
N TRP A 267 4.22 0.52 13.65
CA TRP A 267 5.12 0.31 12.52
C TRP A 267 4.67 -0.87 11.68
N TRP A 268 4.72 -0.71 10.36
CA TRP A 268 4.45 -1.75 9.38
C TRP A 268 5.58 -1.79 8.36
N VAL A 269 5.96 -3.01 7.99
CA VAL A 269 6.94 -3.28 6.94
C VAL A 269 6.26 -4.16 5.91
N ASN A 270 6.40 -3.81 4.64
CA ASN A 270 6.03 -4.72 3.57
C ASN A 270 7.23 -5.62 3.27
N VAL A 271 7.03 -6.93 3.34
CA VAL A 271 8.05 -7.94 3.09
C VAL A 271 7.76 -8.56 1.73
N SER A 272 8.72 -8.46 0.81
CA SER A 272 8.68 -9.17 -0.46
C SER A 272 9.45 -10.47 -0.35
N ILE A 273 8.97 -11.50 -1.07
CA ILE A 273 9.61 -12.81 -1.17
C ILE A 273 9.89 -13.04 -2.65
N GLU A 274 11.15 -13.35 -2.97
CA GLU A 274 11.59 -13.72 -4.30
C GLU A 274 12.06 -15.17 -4.31
N ILE A 275 11.66 -15.90 -5.35
CA ILE A 275 12.02 -17.30 -5.55
C ILE A 275 12.79 -17.38 -6.87
N GLN A 276 14.01 -17.92 -6.82
CA GLN A 276 14.94 -17.98 -7.95
C GLN A 276 15.40 -19.42 -8.18
N ASP A 277 15.69 -19.78 -9.42
CA ASP A 277 16.34 -21.04 -9.80
C ASP A 277 17.47 -20.73 -10.78
N GLY A 278 18.72 -20.91 -10.33
CA GLY A 278 19.89 -20.45 -11.08
C GLY A 278 19.86 -18.94 -11.34
N ASP A 279 19.85 -18.56 -12.61
CA ASP A 279 19.78 -17.17 -13.10
C ASP A 279 18.35 -16.71 -13.44
N ARG A 280 17.32 -17.49 -13.06
CA ARG A 280 15.93 -17.25 -13.43
C ARG A 280 15.09 -16.86 -12.22
N ALA A 281 14.37 -15.74 -12.34
CA ALA A 281 13.30 -15.39 -11.42
C ALA A 281 12.06 -16.24 -11.71
N ILE A 282 11.45 -16.81 -10.67
CA ILE A 282 10.25 -17.64 -10.81
C ILE A 282 9.02 -16.76 -10.57
N LEU A 283 8.26 -16.55 -11.64
CA LEU A 283 6.95 -15.91 -11.54
C LEU A 283 5.91 -16.95 -11.16
N TRP A 284 5.08 -16.62 -10.17
CA TRP A 284 4.04 -17.53 -9.71
C TRP A 284 2.69 -17.27 -10.35
N ARG A 285 1.96 -18.35 -10.56
CA ARG A 285 0.53 -18.26 -10.85
C ARG A 285 -0.23 -17.79 -9.61
N LYS A 286 -1.32 -17.07 -9.81
CA LYS A 286 -2.18 -16.57 -8.72
C LYS A 286 -2.70 -17.69 -7.81
N ASP A 287 -2.93 -18.89 -8.34
CA ASP A 287 -3.40 -20.07 -7.60
C ASP A 287 -2.27 -20.84 -6.89
N ALA A 288 -1.01 -20.62 -7.25
CA ALA A 288 0.15 -21.24 -6.60
C ALA A 288 0.68 -20.43 -5.40
N ALA A 289 0.21 -19.18 -5.21
CA ALA A 289 0.76 -18.26 -4.22
C ALA A 289 0.75 -18.81 -2.79
N LEU A 290 -0.30 -19.54 -2.37
CA LEU A 290 -0.37 -20.13 -1.03
C LEU A 290 0.66 -21.25 -0.83
N ASN A 291 0.82 -22.12 -1.82
CA ASN A 291 1.82 -23.19 -1.79
C ASN A 291 3.24 -22.63 -1.72
N LEU A 292 3.49 -21.56 -2.45
CA LEU A 292 4.80 -20.90 -2.47
C LEU A 292 5.08 -20.12 -1.18
N LEU A 293 4.06 -19.49 -0.59
CA LEU A 293 4.19 -18.86 0.73
C LEU A 293 4.47 -19.90 1.82
N ALA A 294 3.71 -21.00 1.84
CA ALA A 294 3.95 -22.10 2.76
C ALA A 294 5.36 -22.69 2.60
N TYR A 295 5.79 -22.91 1.35
CA TYR A 295 7.15 -23.35 1.05
C TYR A 295 8.23 -22.35 1.52
N ALA A 296 8.09 -21.08 1.16
CA ALA A 296 9.06 -20.04 1.48
C ALA A 296 9.18 -19.81 2.99
N LEU A 297 8.05 -19.75 3.69
CA LEU A 297 7.99 -19.50 5.13
C LEU A 297 8.21 -20.77 5.98
N GLY A 298 8.25 -21.95 5.36
CA GLY A 298 8.31 -23.22 6.08
C GLY A 298 7.06 -23.49 6.93
N THR A 299 5.90 -22.97 6.52
CA THR A 299 4.63 -23.11 7.25
C THR A 299 3.69 -24.10 6.56
N THR A 300 2.59 -24.43 7.22
CA THR A 300 1.49 -25.18 6.62
C THR A 300 0.67 -24.32 5.65
N LEU A 301 -0.12 -24.95 4.79
CA LEU A 301 -1.06 -24.24 3.90
C LEU A 301 -2.15 -23.51 4.67
N ASP A 302 -2.55 -23.99 5.85
CA ASP A 302 -3.55 -23.34 6.69
C ASP A 302 -2.98 -22.06 7.31
N GLU A 303 -1.73 -22.11 7.80
CA GLU A 303 -1.01 -20.94 8.29
C GLU A 303 -0.78 -19.92 7.15
N ALA A 304 -0.33 -20.36 5.97
CA ALA A 304 -0.18 -19.49 4.80
C ALA A 304 -1.53 -18.94 4.28
N GLY A 305 -2.60 -19.74 4.40
CA GLY A 305 -3.97 -19.40 4.05
C GLY A 305 -4.53 -18.30 4.95
N SER A 306 -4.26 -18.39 6.25
CA SER A 306 -4.60 -17.37 7.24
C SER A 306 -3.94 -16.02 6.93
N ILE A 307 -2.74 -16.03 6.34
CA ILE A 307 -1.97 -14.84 5.98
C ILE A 307 -2.50 -14.14 4.71
N ALA A 308 -3.03 -14.85 3.72
CA ALA A 308 -3.21 -14.26 2.38
C ALA A 308 -4.64 -14.08 1.84
N ARG A 309 -5.64 -14.94 2.15
CA ARG A 309 -6.96 -14.90 1.44
C ARG A 309 -8.19 -15.35 2.21
N TRP A 310 -8.04 -16.20 3.22
CA TRP A 310 -9.18 -16.84 3.88
C TRP A 310 -10.05 -15.87 4.65
N ARG A 311 -9.42 -14.89 5.31
CA ARG A 311 -10.15 -13.87 6.05
C ARG A 311 -11.00 -13.00 5.13
N LYS A 312 -10.49 -12.63 3.95
CA LYS A 312 -11.23 -11.80 2.98
C LYS A 312 -12.41 -12.54 2.34
N ALA A 313 -12.26 -13.83 2.05
CA ALA A 313 -13.37 -14.66 1.56
C ALA A 313 -14.41 -14.92 2.67
N PHE A 314 -13.95 -15.13 3.91
CA PHE A 314 -14.81 -15.23 5.08
C PHE A 314 -15.62 -13.96 5.29
N GLU A 315 -14.98 -12.78 5.27
CA GLU A 315 -15.64 -11.48 5.44
C GLU A 315 -16.63 -11.17 4.31
N ALA A 316 -16.41 -11.71 3.11
CA ALA A 316 -17.38 -11.62 2.02
C ALA A 316 -18.61 -12.53 2.24
N CYS A 317 -18.41 -13.74 2.77
CA CYS A 317 -19.50 -14.69 3.06
C CYS A 317 -20.29 -14.34 4.33
N PHE A 318 -19.59 -13.84 5.36
CA PHE A 318 -20.10 -13.54 6.69
C PHE A 318 -19.77 -12.09 7.08
N PRO A 319 -20.32 -11.09 6.37
CA PRO A 319 -19.97 -9.70 6.61
C PRO A 319 -20.44 -9.21 7.98
N PRO A 320 -19.77 -8.19 8.55
CA PRO A 320 -20.10 -7.63 9.86
C PRO A 320 -21.46 -6.95 9.89
N LYS A 321 -21.99 -6.77 11.11
CA LYS A 321 -23.26 -6.06 11.31
C LYS A 321 -23.17 -4.65 10.73
N GLY A 322 -24.18 -4.27 9.96
CA GLY A 322 -24.23 -2.95 9.30
C GLY A 322 -23.51 -2.90 7.95
N HIS A 323 -22.90 -3.99 7.49
CA HIS A 323 -22.33 -4.05 6.15
C HIS A 323 -23.41 -3.84 5.08
N THR A 324 -23.21 -2.82 4.25
CA THR A 324 -24.05 -2.53 3.09
C THR A 324 -23.43 -3.16 1.84
N THR A 325 -24.15 -4.07 1.21
CA THR A 325 -23.70 -4.64 -0.05
C THR A 325 -23.76 -3.57 -1.15
N PRO A 326 -22.69 -3.37 -1.94
CA PRO A 326 -22.70 -2.44 -3.07
C PRO A 326 -23.85 -2.75 -4.05
N GLN A 327 -24.48 -1.73 -4.66
CA GLN A 327 -25.56 -1.93 -5.63
C GLN A 327 -25.18 -2.80 -6.85
N SER A 328 -23.88 -2.93 -7.12
CA SER A 328 -23.32 -3.77 -8.17
C SER A 328 -23.16 -5.25 -7.78
N THR A 329 -23.57 -5.66 -6.57
CA THR A 329 -23.43 -7.06 -6.14
C THR A 329 -24.34 -8.00 -6.92
N GLN A 330 -23.72 -8.98 -7.56
CA GLN A 330 -24.44 -10.06 -8.25
C GLN A 330 -24.59 -11.25 -7.30
N THR A 331 -25.68 -11.99 -7.48
CA THR A 331 -25.98 -13.30 -6.84
C THR A 331 -26.13 -13.37 -5.30
N TRP A 332 -25.47 -12.52 -4.51
CA TRP A 332 -25.54 -12.55 -3.03
C TRP A 332 -26.96 -12.46 -2.47
N THR A 333 -27.77 -11.54 -3.00
CA THR A 333 -29.15 -11.30 -2.55
C THR A 333 -30.10 -12.46 -2.85
N HIS A 334 -29.69 -13.41 -3.68
CA HIS A 334 -30.46 -14.60 -4.05
C HIS A 334 -29.99 -15.84 -3.28
N MET A 335 -28.89 -15.76 -2.54
CA MET A 335 -28.38 -16.88 -1.77
C MET A 335 -29.11 -16.99 -0.43
N ARG A 336 -29.79 -18.12 -0.22
CA ARG A 336 -30.58 -18.35 0.99
C ARG A 336 -29.75 -18.20 2.27
N TYR A 337 -28.56 -18.78 2.30
CA TYR A 337 -27.68 -18.69 3.48
C TYR A 337 -27.32 -17.24 3.83
N TYR A 338 -27.08 -16.40 2.82
CA TYR A 338 -26.65 -15.01 3.02
C TYR A 338 -27.80 -14.16 3.57
N LEU A 339 -29.03 -14.45 3.13
CA LEU A 339 -30.24 -13.86 3.68
C LEU A 339 -30.46 -14.29 5.14
N ASP A 340 -30.30 -15.58 5.44
CA ASP A 340 -30.43 -16.12 6.79
C ASP A 340 -29.33 -15.55 7.73
N TRP A 341 -28.10 -15.39 7.23
CA TRP A 341 -27.00 -14.71 7.92
C TRP A 341 -27.37 -13.26 8.26
N LYS A 342 -27.88 -12.50 7.29
CA LYS A 342 -28.31 -11.12 7.52
C LYS A 342 -29.42 -11.01 8.55
N ILE A 343 -30.37 -11.94 8.55
CA ILE A 343 -31.45 -11.99 9.54
C ILE A 343 -30.89 -12.27 10.94
N LEU A 344 -29.98 -13.24 11.05
CA LEU A 344 -29.29 -13.58 12.30
C LEU A 344 -28.50 -12.38 12.84
N VAL A 345 -27.64 -11.77 12.03
CA VAL A 345 -26.82 -10.63 12.46
C VAL A 345 -27.68 -9.40 12.78
N ALA A 346 -28.80 -9.21 12.08
CA ALA A 346 -29.74 -8.13 12.39
C ALA A 346 -30.39 -8.29 13.78
N SER A 347 -30.61 -9.52 14.26
CA SER A 347 -31.24 -9.78 15.56
C SER A 347 -30.31 -9.71 16.77
N LEU A 348 -28.99 -9.77 16.56
CA LEU A 348 -27.96 -9.67 17.61
C LEU A 348 -27.59 -8.22 17.92
N ASP A 349 -26.97 -7.91 19.06
CA ASP A 349 -26.24 -6.64 19.21
C ASP A 349 -24.88 -6.70 18.50
N VAL A 350 -24.13 -5.59 18.44
CA VAL A 350 -22.84 -5.53 17.73
C VAL A 350 -21.87 -6.57 18.28
N ARG A 351 -21.76 -6.65 19.62
CA ARG A 351 -20.89 -7.60 20.31
C ARG A 351 -21.32 -9.05 20.08
N GLY A 352 -22.62 -9.34 20.10
CA GLY A 352 -23.15 -10.67 19.81
C GLY A 352 -22.87 -11.10 18.37
N ALA A 353 -22.97 -10.18 17.41
CA ALA A 353 -22.62 -10.46 16.01
C ALA A 353 -21.13 -10.77 15.83
N GLU A 354 -20.23 -10.04 16.52
CA GLU A 354 -18.79 -10.31 16.52
C GLU A 354 -18.47 -11.68 17.14
N ILE A 355 -19.08 -12.03 18.27
CA ILE A 355 -18.90 -13.33 18.92
C ILE A 355 -19.35 -14.46 17.98
N VAL A 356 -20.51 -14.31 17.34
CA VAL A 356 -21.01 -15.30 16.38
C VAL A 356 -20.11 -15.41 15.16
N GLN A 357 -19.57 -14.30 14.64
CA GLN A 357 -18.57 -14.35 13.58
C GLN A 357 -17.31 -15.10 13.99
N GLU A 358 -16.76 -14.83 15.18
CA GLU A 358 -15.54 -15.49 15.64
C GLU A 358 -15.75 -16.99 15.91
N ILE A 359 -16.95 -17.39 16.34
CA ILE A 359 -17.33 -18.81 16.43
C ILE A 359 -17.36 -19.43 15.03
N ILE A 360 -18.07 -18.80 14.08
CA ILE A 360 -18.16 -19.31 12.71
C ILE A 360 -16.78 -19.32 12.04
N TRP A 361 -15.92 -18.34 12.30
CA TRP A 361 -14.56 -18.29 11.78
C TRP A 361 -13.73 -19.49 12.23
N LYS A 362 -13.89 -19.95 13.48
CA LYS A 362 -13.21 -21.16 13.96
C LYS A 362 -13.61 -22.37 13.14
N GLU A 363 -14.91 -22.60 12.95
CA GLU A 363 -15.44 -23.69 12.13
C GLU A 363 -15.11 -23.51 10.63
N PHE A 364 -15.04 -22.26 10.15
CA PHE A 364 -14.78 -21.93 8.77
C PHE A 364 -13.34 -22.27 8.36
N LYS A 365 -12.39 -22.23 9.30
CA LYS A 365 -11.00 -22.67 9.07
C LYS A 365 -10.90 -24.18 8.87
N ASP A 366 -11.88 -24.96 9.33
CA ASP A 366 -11.89 -26.42 9.18
C ASP A 366 -12.53 -26.87 7.85
N LEU A 367 -13.01 -25.92 7.01
CA LEU A 367 -13.58 -26.22 5.71
C LEU A 367 -12.49 -26.57 4.69
N ALA A 368 -12.60 -27.76 4.09
CA ALA A 368 -11.68 -28.22 3.04
C ALA A 368 -11.72 -27.37 1.75
N TRP A 369 -12.82 -26.65 1.51
CA TRP A 369 -12.96 -25.76 0.35
C TRP A 369 -13.97 -24.65 0.63
N ILE A 370 -13.75 -23.50 0.00
CA ILE A 370 -14.71 -22.38 -0.02
C ILE A 370 -14.75 -21.73 -1.41
N PRO A 371 -15.87 -21.10 -1.78
CA PRO A 371 -15.92 -20.23 -2.95
C PRO A 371 -14.89 -19.10 -2.80
N ALA A 372 -14.25 -18.69 -3.90
CA ALA A 372 -13.36 -17.53 -3.93
C ALA A 372 -14.17 -16.21 -3.86
N ALA A 373 -14.91 -16.06 -2.76
CA ALA A 373 -15.85 -14.99 -2.55
C ALA A 373 -15.15 -13.64 -2.53
N THR A 374 -15.70 -12.70 -3.30
CA THR A 374 -15.30 -11.30 -3.31
C THR A 374 -16.48 -10.44 -2.91
N GLY A 375 -16.21 -9.17 -2.54
CA GLY A 375 -17.28 -8.27 -2.09
C GLY A 375 -18.41 -8.06 -3.10
N ASP A 376 -18.18 -8.29 -4.40
CA ASP A 376 -19.16 -8.16 -5.48
C ASP A 376 -19.91 -9.45 -5.84
N ARG A 377 -19.38 -10.65 -5.51
CA ARG A 377 -20.00 -11.95 -5.86
C ARG A 377 -19.42 -13.14 -5.07
N PRO A 378 -20.24 -14.18 -4.81
CA PRO A 378 -19.83 -15.39 -4.09
C PRO A 378 -18.87 -16.28 -4.89
N TRP A 379 -19.00 -16.29 -6.22
CA TRP A 379 -18.09 -16.97 -7.14
C TRP A 379 -18.04 -16.20 -8.46
N ARG A 380 -16.94 -16.34 -9.20
CA ARG A 380 -16.82 -15.75 -10.54
C ARG A 380 -17.46 -16.64 -11.59
N THR A 381 -18.15 -16.02 -12.54
CA THR A 381 -18.81 -16.67 -13.68
C THR A 381 -18.11 -16.35 -15.02
N ASP A 382 -16.98 -15.63 -15.00
CA ASP A 382 -16.21 -15.36 -16.20
C ASP A 382 -15.56 -16.66 -16.73
N ARG A 383 -15.75 -16.96 -18.01
CA ARG A 383 -15.34 -18.22 -18.69
C ARG A 383 -13.83 -18.50 -18.71
N MET A 384 -13.00 -17.76 -17.97
CA MET A 384 -11.54 -17.84 -18.06
C MET A 384 -10.83 -18.61 -16.94
N GLN A 385 -11.52 -19.08 -15.90
CA GLN A 385 -10.96 -20.04 -14.93
C GLN A 385 -12.03 -21.01 -14.43
N PRO A 386 -11.69 -22.25 -14.03
CA PRO A 386 -12.68 -23.17 -13.46
C PRO A 386 -13.31 -22.50 -12.22
N PRO A 387 -14.65 -22.59 -12.04
CA PRO A 387 -15.36 -21.96 -10.91
C PRO A 387 -15.07 -22.62 -9.55
N TRP A 388 -14.17 -23.59 -9.51
CA TRP A 388 -13.82 -24.38 -8.35
C TRP A 388 -12.30 -24.40 -8.21
N ILE A 389 -11.82 -24.25 -6.97
CA ILE A 389 -10.48 -24.67 -6.60
C ILE A 389 -10.64 -26.12 -6.14
N GLN A 390 -10.17 -27.07 -6.94
CA GLN A 390 -9.98 -28.43 -6.47
C GLN A 390 -8.58 -28.51 -5.87
N LEU A 391 -8.49 -28.82 -4.58
CA LEU A 391 -7.24 -29.19 -3.91
C LEU A 391 -7.21 -30.73 -3.78
N PRO A 392 -6.02 -31.35 -3.64
CA PRO A 392 -5.89 -32.77 -3.33
C PRO A 392 -6.60 -33.19 -2.05
#